data_AF-A0A0T6BAL5-F1
#
_entry.id   AF-A0A0T6BAL5-F1
#
_cell.length_a   1.000
_cell.length_b   1.000
_cell.length_c   1.000
_cell.angle_alpha   90.00
_cell.angle_beta   90.00
_cell.angle_gamma   90.00
#
_symmetry.space_group_name_H-M   'P 1'
#
loop_
_entity.id
_entity.type
_entity.pdbx_description
1 polymer ?
#
loop_
_entity_poly.entity_id
_entity_poly.type
_entity_poly.pdbx_seq_one_letter_code
_entity_poly.pdbx_strand_id
1 'polypeptide(L)'
;NGKRRKKTQSAHVTRRTTFVKYQTLYIFQEIKNGIMHANLKGIGLGDSYTSPIDYVVNYAPFALTIGLIDKQGYKIIDDLAQRTQKAIDEGLYHEAFDLEVKITNALVELTRGIDVYNIVIKSNSTSSPKLMSYEKKCNKFMNSIVKERLNIPEEITWTYTNKDIYNALDGDIMRSVTDRIEYLLNDTDIKIIVYNGIFDFIVNTSGTLSWLDRLDWFGAPLWHDTPQEAL
;
A
#
# COMPACT_ATOMS: atom_id res chain seq x y z
N ASN A 1 46.46 17.16 10.90
CA ASN A 1 45.60 16.01 11.28
C ASN A 1 44.13 16.40 11.33
N GLY A 2 43.49 16.57 10.17
CA GLY A 2 42.05 16.85 10.07
C GLY A 2 41.27 15.59 9.75
N LYS A 3 40.82 14.83 10.76
CA LYS A 3 39.86 13.73 10.56
C LYS A 3 38.52 14.34 10.16
N ARG A 4 38.19 14.35 8.86
CA ARG A 4 36.82 14.53 8.38
C ARG A 4 35.96 13.44 9.02
N ARG A 5 35.18 13.79 10.05
CA ARG A 5 34.06 12.96 10.53
C ARG A 5 33.11 12.77 9.35
N LYS A 6 33.02 11.56 8.80
CA LYS A 6 31.92 11.17 7.92
C LYS A 6 30.63 11.38 8.73
N LYS A 7 29.83 12.40 8.39
CA LYS A 7 28.48 12.54 8.93
C LYS A 7 27.64 11.41 8.35
N THR A 8 27.44 10.34 9.11
CA THR A 8 26.41 9.34 8.81
C THR A 8 25.05 9.99 9.10
N GLN A 9 24.35 10.44 8.05
CA GLN A 9 22.96 10.85 8.16
C GLN A 9 22.09 9.61 8.39
N SER A 10 21.17 9.68 9.36
CA SER A 10 20.14 8.66 9.55
C SER A 10 19.11 8.77 8.45
N ALA A 11 18.77 7.64 7.82
CA ALA A 11 17.74 7.57 6.79
C ALA A 11 16.46 6.92 7.35
N HIS A 12 15.32 7.50 6.99
CA HIS A 12 13.99 6.94 7.23
C HIS A 12 13.26 6.84 5.89
N VAL A 13 12.53 5.76 5.67
CA VAL A 13 11.75 5.55 4.44
C VAL A 13 10.27 5.56 4.80
N THR A 14 9.50 6.50 4.25
CA THR A 14 8.04 6.62 4.47
C THR A 14 7.31 6.51 3.14
N ARG A 15 6.30 5.64 3.04
CA ARG A 15 5.63 5.35 1.75
C ARG A 15 4.16 5.01 1.88
N ARG A 16 3.47 5.07 0.73
CA ARG A 16 2.08 4.63 0.54
C ARG A 16 1.93 3.51 -0.49
N THR A 17 0.88 2.71 -0.29
CA THR A 17 0.32 1.67 -1.18
C THR A 17 1.32 0.60 -1.64
N THR A 18 1.56 0.45 -2.94
CA THR A 18 2.27 -0.70 -3.55
C THR A 18 3.80 -0.58 -3.48
N PHE A 19 4.33 0.62 -3.24
CA PHE A 19 5.79 0.88 -3.27
C PHE A 19 6.55 0.34 -2.06
N VAL A 20 5.86 0.00 -0.98
CA VAL A 20 6.46 -0.61 0.23
C VAL A 20 7.06 -1.97 -0.08
N LYS A 21 6.42 -2.76 -0.95
CA LYS A 21 6.81 -4.15 -1.23
C LYS A 21 8.25 -4.28 -1.77
N TYR A 22 8.63 -3.38 -2.66
CA TYR A 22 9.89 -3.50 -3.39
C TYR A 22 11.04 -2.72 -2.75
N GLN A 23 10.81 -1.49 -2.30
CA GLN A 23 11.94 -0.60 -2.02
C GLN A 23 12.53 -0.79 -0.63
N THR A 24 11.73 -1.19 0.36
CA THR A 24 12.20 -1.27 1.75
C THR A 24 13.19 -2.41 1.95
N LEU A 25 12.85 -3.62 1.51
CA LEU A 25 13.77 -4.75 1.58
C LEU A 25 14.98 -4.52 0.67
N TYR A 26 14.76 -3.99 -0.53
CA TYR A 26 15.85 -3.74 -1.47
C TYR A 26 16.89 -2.77 -0.90
N ILE A 27 16.45 -1.62 -0.36
CA ILE A 27 17.36 -0.65 0.29
C ILE A 27 18.12 -1.32 1.44
N PHE A 28 17.43 -2.14 2.25
CA PHE A 28 18.10 -2.86 3.33
C PHE A 28 19.16 -3.84 2.82
N GLN A 29 18.85 -4.62 1.78
CA GLN A 29 19.78 -5.56 1.15
C GLN A 29 20.99 -4.85 0.54
N GLU A 30 20.79 -3.74 -0.16
CA GLU A 30 21.87 -2.93 -0.74
C GLU A 30 22.79 -2.34 0.34
N ILE A 31 22.23 -1.93 1.49
CA ILE A 31 23.01 -1.48 2.65
C ILE A 31 23.80 -2.65 3.24
N LYS A 32 23.15 -3.80 3.45
CA LYS A 32 23.77 -5.01 4.03
C LYS A 32 24.90 -5.54 3.15
N ASN A 33 24.74 -5.47 1.83
CA ASN A 33 25.73 -5.90 0.84
C ASN A 33 26.85 -4.87 0.64
N GLY A 34 26.81 -3.73 1.33
CA GLY A 34 27.83 -2.69 1.23
C GLY A 34 27.80 -1.89 -0.07
N ILE A 35 26.79 -2.08 -0.91
CA ILE A 35 26.58 -1.33 -2.15
C ILE A 35 26.11 0.09 -1.83
N MET A 36 25.22 0.23 -0.85
CA MET A 36 24.75 1.51 -0.35
C MET A 36 25.32 1.81 1.03
N HIS A 37 25.94 2.99 1.21
CA HIS A 37 26.43 3.44 2.50
C HIS A 37 25.41 4.34 3.21
N ALA A 38 24.43 3.73 3.86
CA ALA A 38 23.42 4.44 4.66
C ALA A 38 23.20 3.77 6.03
N ASN A 39 22.67 4.53 6.99
CA ASN A 39 22.30 4.03 8.31
C ASN A 39 20.77 4.09 8.43
N LEU A 40 20.11 3.05 7.91
CA LEU A 40 18.65 2.92 7.96
C LEU A 40 18.20 2.68 9.40
N LYS A 41 17.36 3.58 9.93
CA LYS A 41 16.89 3.52 11.34
C LYS A 41 15.43 3.16 11.49
N GLY A 42 14.62 3.41 10.46
CA GLY A 42 13.22 3.10 10.53
C GLY A 42 12.49 3.19 9.21
N ILE A 43 11.30 2.60 9.21
CA ILE A 43 10.39 2.47 8.08
C ILE A 43 9.01 2.94 8.54
N GLY A 44 8.40 3.84 7.77
CA GLY A 44 7.01 4.26 7.93
C GLY A 44 6.13 3.67 6.84
N LEU A 45 5.12 2.92 7.27
CA LEU A 45 4.13 2.25 6.44
C LEU A 45 2.80 2.98 6.56
N GLY A 46 2.54 3.90 5.62
CA GLY A 46 1.27 4.62 5.53
C GLY A 46 0.35 3.97 4.54
N ASP A 47 -0.88 3.61 4.87
CA ASP A 47 -1.86 3.05 3.91
C ASP A 47 -1.19 2.05 2.94
N SER A 48 -0.44 1.12 3.51
CA SER A 48 0.51 0.28 2.78
C SER A 48 -0.12 -1.05 2.46
N TYR A 49 -0.13 -1.47 1.20
CA TYR A 49 -0.78 -2.72 0.77
C TYR A 49 0.17 -3.92 1.02
N THR A 50 0.51 -4.17 2.29
CA THR A 50 1.54 -5.13 2.72
C THR A 50 1.04 -6.56 2.72
N SER A 51 -0.19 -6.76 3.16
CA SER A 51 -0.86 -8.06 3.11
C SER A 51 -2.22 -7.93 2.42
N PRO A 52 -2.24 -7.99 1.08
CA PRO A 52 -3.44 -7.79 0.26
C PRO A 52 -4.68 -8.49 0.80
N ILE A 53 -4.50 -9.74 1.22
CA ILE A 53 -5.60 -10.59 1.61
C ILE A 53 -6.26 -10.17 2.93
N ASP A 54 -5.49 -9.65 3.89
CA ASP A 54 -6.06 -9.15 5.16
C ASP A 54 -6.99 -7.95 4.91
N TYR A 55 -6.72 -7.14 3.89
CA TYR A 55 -7.62 -6.06 3.48
C TYR A 55 -8.85 -6.59 2.77
N VAL A 56 -8.65 -7.50 1.80
CA VAL A 56 -9.71 -8.03 0.93
C VAL A 56 -10.79 -8.76 1.73
N VAL A 57 -10.41 -9.64 2.66
CA VAL A 57 -11.39 -10.35 3.51
C VAL A 57 -12.13 -9.40 4.46
N ASN A 58 -11.56 -8.23 4.74
CA ASN A 58 -12.19 -7.19 5.54
C ASN A 58 -13.04 -6.19 4.72
N TYR A 59 -13.03 -6.22 3.38
CA TYR A 59 -13.80 -5.28 2.56
C TYR A 59 -15.31 -5.34 2.83
N ALA A 60 -15.91 -6.54 2.85
CA ALA A 60 -17.34 -6.73 3.11
C ALA A 60 -17.75 -6.29 4.53
N PRO A 61 -17.12 -6.80 5.62
CA PRO A 61 -17.49 -6.41 6.98
C PRO A 61 -17.21 -4.93 7.28
N PHE A 62 -16.13 -4.35 6.73
CA PHE A 62 -15.87 -2.92 6.85
C PHE A 62 -16.99 -2.12 6.17
N ALA A 63 -17.25 -2.35 4.89
CA ALA A 63 -18.28 -1.64 4.12
C ALA A 63 -19.67 -1.69 4.77
N LEU A 64 -20.06 -2.86 5.32
CA LEU A 64 -21.34 -3.02 6.01
C LEU A 64 -21.38 -2.22 7.32
N THR A 65 -20.32 -2.32 8.15
CA THR A 65 -20.25 -1.66 9.47
C THR A 65 -20.39 -0.15 9.37
N ILE A 66 -19.81 0.46 8.35
CA ILE A 66 -19.88 1.92 8.13
C ILE A 66 -21.07 2.33 7.23
N GLY A 67 -21.96 1.40 6.90
CA GLY A 67 -23.21 1.67 6.18
C GLY A 67 -23.05 2.01 4.70
N LEU A 68 -21.95 1.62 4.06
CA LEU A 68 -21.73 1.82 2.62
C LEU A 68 -22.57 0.86 1.77
N ILE A 69 -22.79 -0.35 2.27
CA ILE A 69 -23.55 -1.40 1.58
C ILE A 69 -24.57 -2.04 2.53
N ASP A 70 -25.58 -2.69 1.96
CA ASP A 70 -26.54 -3.49 2.71
C ASP A 70 -26.11 -4.97 2.80
N LYS A 71 -26.98 -5.81 3.37
CA LYS A 71 -26.74 -7.26 3.49
C LYS A 71 -26.61 -7.98 2.15
N GLN A 72 -27.22 -7.45 1.09
CA GLN A 72 -27.09 -8.04 -0.24
C GLN A 72 -25.74 -7.67 -0.86
N GLY A 73 -25.34 -6.41 -0.75
CA GLY A 73 -24.00 -5.96 -1.11
C GLY A 73 -22.91 -6.73 -0.36
N TYR A 74 -23.09 -6.96 0.95
CA TYR A 74 -22.16 -7.75 1.76
C TYR A 74 -21.89 -9.12 1.12
N LYS A 75 -22.95 -9.86 0.75
CA LYS A 75 -22.80 -11.21 0.17
C LYS A 75 -22.02 -11.20 -1.14
N ILE A 76 -22.20 -10.17 -1.97
CA ILE A 76 -21.51 -10.03 -3.26
C ILE A 76 -20.01 -9.81 -3.03
N ILE A 77 -19.67 -8.88 -2.13
CA ILE A 77 -18.27 -8.54 -1.84
C ILE A 77 -17.57 -9.69 -1.11
N ASP A 78 -18.25 -10.35 -0.17
CA ASP A 78 -17.72 -11.48 0.60
C ASP A 78 -17.46 -12.72 -0.27
N ASP A 79 -18.36 -13.06 -1.21
CA ASP A 79 -18.13 -14.15 -2.18
C ASP A 79 -16.86 -13.92 -3.01
N LEU A 80 -16.70 -12.71 -3.54
CA LEU A 80 -15.52 -12.34 -4.32
C LEU A 80 -14.25 -12.34 -3.45
N ALA A 81 -14.34 -11.88 -2.20
CA ALA A 81 -13.22 -11.90 -1.27
C ALA A 81 -12.76 -13.33 -0.95
N GLN A 82 -13.69 -14.26 -0.71
CA GLN A 82 -13.39 -15.67 -0.47
C GLN A 82 -12.75 -16.35 -1.70
N ARG A 83 -13.24 -16.01 -2.91
CA ARG A 83 -12.62 -16.47 -4.16
C ARG A 83 -11.21 -15.90 -4.33
N THR A 84 -10.99 -14.66 -3.92
CA THR A 84 -9.67 -14.02 -3.95
C THR A 84 -8.70 -14.72 -2.99
N GLN A 85 -9.14 -15.02 -1.76
CA GLN A 85 -8.38 -15.83 -0.80
C GLN A 85 -7.95 -17.15 -1.43
N LYS A 86 -8.92 -17.89 -1.99
CA LYS A 86 -8.65 -19.19 -2.61
C LYS A 86 -7.62 -19.08 -3.74
N ALA A 87 -7.75 -18.08 -4.62
CA ALA A 87 -6.79 -17.86 -5.70
C ALA A 87 -5.37 -17.58 -5.16
N ILE A 88 -5.25 -16.81 -4.07
CA ILE A 88 -3.96 -16.57 -3.40
C ILE A 88 -3.39 -17.86 -2.81
N ASP A 89 -4.21 -18.67 -2.14
CA ASP A 89 -3.81 -19.95 -1.53
C ASP A 89 -3.31 -20.94 -2.59
N GLU A 90 -3.88 -20.90 -3.79
CA GLU A 90 -3.48 -21.70 -4.96
C GLU A 90 -2.31 -21.08 -5.76
N GLY A 91 -1.81 -19.90 -5.36
CA GLY A 91 -0.72 -19.19 -6.03
C GLY A 91 -1.11 -18.52 -7.35
N LEU A 92 -2.41 -18.39 -7.63
CA LEU A 92 -2.99 -17.79 -8.84
C LEU A 92 -3.10 -16.26 -8.69
N TYR A 93 -1.97 -15.57 -8.57
CA TYR A 93 -1.95 -14.14 -8.22
C TYR A 93 -2.56 -13.20 -9.26
N HIS A 94 -2.46 -13.52 -10.55
CA HIS A 94 -3.14 -12.74 -11.60
C HIS A 94 -4.67 -12.86 -11.47
N GLU A 95 -5.18 -14.07 -11.22
CA GLU A 95 -6.62 -14.28 -10.98
C GLU A 95 -7.08 -13.58 -9.70
N ALA A 96 -6.28 -13.65 -8.63
CA ALA A 96 -6.57 -12.91 -7.40
C ALA A 96 -6.66 -11.40 -7.65
N PHE A 97 -5.78 -10.85 -8.51
CA PHE A 97 -5.81 -9.43 -8.87
C PHE A 97 -7.07 -9.09 -9.67
N ASP A 98 -7.44 -9.90 -10.66
CA ASP A 98 -8.69 -9.72 -11.42
C ASP A 98 -9.94 -9.78 -10.52
N LEU A 99 -9.93 -10.63 -9.49
CA LEU A 99 -11.01 -10.71 -8.50
C LEU A 99 -11.05 -9.46 -7.61
N GLU A 100 -9.91 -8.94 -7.16
CA GLU A 100 -9.82 -7.68 -6.40
C GLU A 100 -10.37 -6.49 -7.21
N VAL A 101 -10.03 -6.41 -8.50
CA VAL A 101 -10.59 -5.41 -9.42
C VAL A 101 -12.12 -5.56 -9.55
N LYS A 102 -12.65 -6.78 -9.56
CA LYS A 102 -14.11 -7.00 -9.57
C LYS A 102 -14.76 -6.53 -8.26
N ILE A 103 -14.10 -6.75 -7.12
CA ILE A 103 -14.60 -6.28 -5.82
C ILE A 103 -14.68 -4.76 -5.80
N THR A 104 -13.62 -4.07 -6.20
CA THR A 104 -13.58 -2.60 -6.20
C THR A 104 -14.62 -2.00 -7.15
N ASN A 105 -14.80 -2.58 -8.34
CA ASN A 105 -15.87 -2.19 -9.26
C ASN A 105 -17.28 -2.40 -8.67
N ALA A 106 -17.53 -3.56 -8.07
CA ALA A 106 -18.82 -3.85 -7.44
C ALA A 106 -19.12 -2.88 -6.29
N LEU A 107 -18.11 -2.54 -5.47
CA LEU A 107 -18.27 -1.55 -4.41
C LEU A 107 -18.64 -0.18 -4.97
N VAL A 108 -17.94 0.30 -6.00
CA VAL A 108 -18.24 1.59 -6.65
C VAL A 108 -19.66 1.62 -7.19
N GLU A 109 -20.15 0.53 -7.78
CA GLU A 109 -21.52 0.41 -8.28
C GLU A 109 -22.54 0.43 -7.14
N LEU A 110 -22.37 -0.44 -6.13
CA LEU A 110 -23.27 -0.54 -4.97
C LEU A 110 -23.39 0.77 -4.19
N THR A 111 -22.29 1.52 -4.09
CA THR A 111 -22.20 2.80 -3.36
C THR A 111 -22.55 4.01 -4.23
N ARG A 112 -22.85 3.81 -5.51
CA ARG A 112 -23.15 4.87 -6.49
C ARG A 112 -22.02 5.89 -6.66
N GLY A 113 -20.78 5.41 -6.71
CA GLY A 113 -19.61 6.21 -7.04
C GLY A 113 -18.77 6.64 -5.84
N ILE A 114 -18.54 5.77 -4.86
CA ILE A 114 -17.56 6.09 -3.82
C ILE A 114 -16.14 6.22 -4.39
N ASP A 115 -15.31 7.07 -3.79
CA ASP A 115 -13.86 7.04 -4.01
C ASP A 115 -13.23 6.02 -3.05
N VAL A 116 -12.67 4.92 -3.59
CA VAL A 116 -12.09 3.84 -2.78
C VAL A 116 -10.82 4.26 -2.01
N TYR A 117 -10.20 5.39 -2.37
CA TYR A 117 -9.08 5.95 -1.61
C TYR A 117 -9.54 6.94 -0.54
N ASN A 118 -10.81 7.34 -0.57
CA ASN A 118 -11.41 8.21 0.44
C ASN A 118 -12.94 8.08 0.45
N ILE A 119 -13.46 7.26 1.36
CA ILE A 119 -14.89 6.92 1.41
C ILE A 119 -15.83 8.10 1.68
N VAL A 120 -15.33 9.23 2.18
CA VAL A 120 -16.16 10.44 2.39
C VAL A 120 -16.31 11.29 1.12
N ILE A 121 -15.63 10.92 0.03
CA ILE A 121 -15.70 11.59 -1.27
C ILE A 121 -16.61 10.78 -2.20
N LYS A 122 -17.63 11.45 -2.75
CA LYS A 122 -18.40 10.92 -3.87
C LYS A 122 -17.72 11.32 -5.18
N SER A 123 -17.25 10.32 -5.90
CA SER A 123 -16.93 10.40 -7.31
C SER A 123 -18.26 10.37 -8.07
N ASN A 124 -18.58 11.42 -8.83
CA ASN A 124 -19.68 11.31 -9.79
C ASN A 124 -19.42 10.05 -10.63
N SER A 125 -20.46 9.23 -10.84
CA SER A 125 -20.48 7.82 -11.27
C SER A 125 -19.70 7.43 -12.55
N THR A 126 -18.87 8.32 -13.08
CA THR A 126 -17.88 8.10 -14.14
C THR A 126 -16.46 8.23 -13.59
N SER A 127 -15.96 7.08 -13.11
CA SER A 127 -14.70 6.47 -13.60
C SER A 127 -13.39 7.25 -13.46
N SER A 128 -13.06 7.74 -12.26
CA SER A 128 -11.69 7.69 -11.72
C SER A 128 -11.63 8.22 -10.29
N PRO A 129 -10.75 7.68 -9.43
CA PRO A 129 -10.42 8.30 -8.14
C PRO A 129 -10.14 9.80 -8.28
N LYS A 130 -10.51 10.61 -7.29
CA LYS A 130 -10.22 12.06 -7.26
C LYS A 130 -8.72 12.33 -7.45
N LEU A 131 -7.86 11.41 -7.01
CA LEU A 131 -6.41 11.49 -7.24
C LEU A 131 -6.04 11.56 -8.73
N MET A 132 -6.78 10.88 -9.61
CA MET A 132 -6.51 10.89 -11.06
C MET A 132 -6.92 12.22 -11.71
N SER A 133 -7.75 13.04 -11.05
CA SER A 133 -8.07 14.39 -11.55
C SER A 133 -6.83 15.29 -11.66
N TYR A 134 -5.75 14.96 -10.95
CA TYR A 134 -4.48 15.68 -11.00
C TYR A 134 -3.58 15.27 -12.16
N GLU A 135 -3.81 14.10 -12.78
CA GLU A 135 -2.92 13.52 -13.80
C GLU A 135 -2.57 14.53 -14.91
N LYS A 136 -3.57 15.14 -15.55
CA LYS A 136 -3.35 16.13 -16.62
C LYS A 136 -2.57 17.35 -16.14
N LYS A 137 -2.86 17.84 -14.93
CA LYS A 137 -2.19 19.01 -14.35
C LYS A 137 -0.73 18.70 -14.03
N CYS A 138 -0.45 17.56 -13.42
CA CYS A 138 0.89 17.10 -13.10
C CYS A 138 1.70 16.82 -14.37
N ASN A 139 1.13 16.12 -15.36
CA ASN A 139 1.80 15.86 -16.64
C ASN A 139 2.19 17.18 -17.32
N LYS A 140 1.28 18.16 -17.36
CA LYS A 140 1.57 19.48 -17.93
C LYS A 140 2.68 20.20 -17.16
N PHE A 141 2.62 20.17 -15.83
CA PHE A 141 3.60 20.87 -14.98
C PHE A 141 4.99 20.25 -15.09
N MET A 142 5.11 18.92 -14.99
CA MET A 142 6.39 18.23 -15.03
C MET A 142 7.06 18.32 -16.41
N ASN A 143 6.29 18.32 -17.50
CA ASN A 143 6.79 18.50 -18.87
C ASN A 143 6.91 19.98 -19.29
N SER A 144 6.92 20.92 -18.35
CA SER A 144 7.11 22.37 -18.61
C SER A 144 8.53 22.82 -18.26
N ILE A 145 8.70 24.05 -17.78
CA ILE A 145 9.95 24.61 -17.24
C ILE A 145 10.59 23.69 -16.17
N VAL A 146 9.79 22.86 -15.49
CA VAL A 146 10.31 21.87 -14.53
C VAL A 146 11.30 20.92 -15.19
N LYS A 147 10.99 20.46 -16.42
CA LYS A 147 11.84 19.54 -17.17
C LYS A 147 13.21 20.15 -17.47
N GLU A 148 13.21 21.40 -17.94
CA GLU A 148 14.43 22.20 -18.17
C GLU A 148 15.21 22.40 -16.87
N ARG A 149 14.55 22.80 -15.79
CA ARG A 149 15.20 23.08 -14.51
C ARG A 149 15.83 21.85 -13.84
N LEU A 150 15.31 20.66 -14.14
CA LEU A 150 15.86 19.39 -13.66
C LEU A 150 16.83 18.74 -14.66
N ASN A 151 17.14 19.40 -15.78
CA ASN A 151 17.98 18.89 -16.87
C ASN A 151 17.52 17.51 -17.39
N ILE A 152 16.21 17.30 -17.48
CA ILE A 152 15.64 16.05 -18.04
C ILE A 152 15.67 16.14 -19.57
N PRO A 153 16.22 15.14 -20.29
CA PRO A 153 16.34 15.19 -21.76
C PRO A 153 15.01 15.40 -22.49
N GLU A 154 15.01 16.13 -23.59
CA GLU A 154 13.79 16.52 -24.33
C GLU A 154 12.98 15.32 -24.83
N GLU A 155 13.63 14.21 -25.15
CA GLU A 155 13.02 12.96 -25.58
C GLU A 155 12.24 12.22 -24.47
N ILE A 156 12.53 12.51 -23.20
CA ILE A 156 11.88 11.82 -22.06
C ILE A 156 10.57 12.52 -21.68
N THR A 157 9.44 11.88 -21.93
CA THR A 157 8.14 12.40 -21.48
C THR A 157 7.82 11.87 -20.08
N TRP A 158 7.59 12.78 -19.14
CA TRP A 158 7.13 12.40 -17.80
C TRP A 158 5.63 12.08 -17.81
N THR A 159 5.24 11.01 -17.12
CA THR A 159 3.83 10.63 -16.92
C THR A 159 3.52 10.41 -15.45
N TYR A 160 2.33 10.83 -15.02
CA TYR A 160 1.85 10.72 -13.63
C TYR A 160 1.71 9.27 -13.18
N THR A 161 1.27 8.40 -14.10
CA THR A 161 1.23 6.95 -13.95
C THR A 161 1.86 6.31 -15.18
N ASN A 162 2.33 5.06 -15.03
CA ASN A 162 2.81 4.26 -16.14
C ASN A 162 2.02 2.95 -16.15
N LYS A 163 1.14 2.79 -17.13
CA LYS A 163 0.24 1.63 -17.25
C LYS A 163 1.00 0.35 -17.60
N ASP A 164 2.07 0.45 -18.38
CA ASP A 164 2.86 -0.72 -18.77
C ASP A 164 3.55 -1.34 -17.55
N ILE A 165 4.13 -0.50 -16.68
CA ILE A 165 4.69 -0.95 -15.40
C ILE A 165 3.60 -1.52 -14.50
N TYR A 166 2.44 -0.85 -14.41
CA TYR A 166 1.32 -1.34 -13.61
C TYR A 166 0.86 -2.73 -14.05
N ASN A 167 0.66 -2.92 -15.35
CA ASN A 167 0.25 -4.19 -15.93
C ASN A 167 1.32 -5.27 -15.77
N ALA A 168 2.61 -4.91 -15.84
CA ALA A 168 3.70 -5.86 -15.63
C ALA A 168 3.82 -6.35 -14.18
N LEU A 169 3.16 -5.68 -13.23
CA LEU A 169 3.22 -6.00 -11.79
C LEU A 169 1.92 -6.63 -11.25
N ASP A 170 0.90 -6.84 -12.09
CA ASP A 170 -0.39 -7.38 -11.68
C ASP A 170 -0.28 -8.70 -10.88
N GLY A 171 0.59 -9.62 -11.30
CA GLY A 171 0.89 -10.89 -10.63
C GLY A 171 1.67 -10.77 -9.31
N ASP A 172 2.09 -9.56 -8.92
CA ASP A 172 2.77 -9.28 -7.65
C ASP A 172 1.92 -8.41 -6.71
N ILE A 173 0.92 -7.69 -7.23
CA ILE A 173 0.02 -6.85 -6.43
C ILE A 173 -0.69 -7.65 -5.32
N MET A 174 -1.03 -8.91 -5.57
CA MET A 174 -1.71 -9.77 -4.56
C MET A 174 -0.76 -10.60 -3.69
N ARG A 175 0.56 -10.53 -3.90
CA ARG A 175 1.53 -11.23 -3.05
C ARG A 175 1.70 -10.50 -1.72
N SER A 176 1.69 -11.23 -0.60
CA SER A 176 2.04 -10.63 0.68
C SER A 176 3.54 -10.35 0.76
N VAL A 177 3.91 -9.31 1.51
CA VAL A 177 5.29 -9.04 1.94
C VAL A 177 5.44 -9.12 3.47
N THR A 178 4.50 -9.79 4.14
CA THR A 178 4.50 -9.99 5.59
C THR A 178 5.82 -10.62 6.07
N ASP A 179 6.31 -11.65 5.38
CA ASP A 179 7.57 -12.34 5.66
C ASP A 179 8.77 -11.38 5.75
N ARG A 180 8.80 -10.38 4.86
CA ARG A 180 9.87 -9.37 4.83
C ARG A 180 9.78 -8.41 6.01
N ILE A 181 8.56 -8.09 6.44
CA ILE A 181 8.34 -7.25 7.62
C ILE A 181 8.73 -8.01 8.88
N GLU A 182 8.36 -9.29 8.98
CA GLU A 182 8.76 -10.18 10.07
C GLU A 182 10.27 -10.34 10.14
N TYR A 183 10.96 -10.52 9.01
CA TYR A 183 12.43 -10.52 8.95
C TYR A 183 13.03 -9.22 9.48
N LEU A 184 12.50 -8.06 9.05
CA LEU A 184 12.99 -6.77 9.53
C LEU A 184 12.79 -6.60 11.04
N LEU A 185 11.67 -7.06 11.58
CA LEU A 185 11.38 -7.02 13.00
C LEU A 185 12.28 -7.98 13.78
N ASN A 186 12.44 -9.23 13.34
CA ASN A 186 13.14 -10.26 14.09
C ASN A 186 14.68 -10.19 13.99
N ASP A 187 15.20 -9.76 12.84
CA ASP A 187 16.63 -9.89 12.53
C ASP A 187 17.37 -8.55 12.45
N THR A 188 16.72 -7.42 12.77
CA THR A 188 17.32 -6.09 12.65
C THR A 188 16.90 -5.13 13.76
N ASP A 189 17.65 -4.04 13.92
CA ASP A 189 17.31 -2.93 14.83
C ASP A 189 16.40 -1.86 14.17
N ILE A 190 15.78 -2.18 13.02
CA ILE A 190 14.98 -1.21 12.26
C ILE A 190 13.61 -1.04 12.91
N LYS A 191 13.27 0.21 13.21
CA LYS A 191 11.96 0.55 13.78
C LYS A 191 10.91 0.64 12.68
N ILE A 192 9.77 -0.01 12.87
CA ILE A 192 8.64 0.07 11.94
C ILE A 192 7.51 0.85 12.61
N ILE A 193 6.99 1.85 11.91
CA ILE A 193 5.75 2.54 12.27
C ILE A 193 4.70 2.27 11.19
N VAL A 194 3.52 1.80 11.61
CA VAL A 194 2.36 1.62 10.74
C VAL A 194 1.36 2.71 11.08
N TYR A 195 0.88 3.43 10.07
CA TYR A 195 -0.16 4.44 10.21
C TYR A 195 -1.17 4.30 9.08
N ASN A 196 -2.45 4.50 9.38
CA ASN A 196 -3.51 4.26 8.42
C ASN A 196 -4.59 5.35 8.50
N GLY A 197 -4.97 5.89 7.34
CA GLY A 197 -6.10 6.80 7.22
C GLY A 197 -7.42 6.05 7.34
N ILE A 198 -8.25 6.42 8.32
CA ILE A 198 -9.53 5.75 8.62
C ILE A 198 -10.55 5.76 7.47
N PHE A 199 -10.33 6.59 6.44
CA PHE A 199 -11.21 6.72 5.28
C PHE A 199 -10.66 6.04 4.02
N ASP A 200 -9.51 5.37 4.09
CA ASP A 200 -9.03 4.52 3.00
C ASP A 200 -9.82 3.20 3.00
N PHE A 201 -10.44 2.85 1.88
CA PHE A 201 -11.17 1.60 1.74
C PHE A 201 -10.24 0.43 1.35
N ILE A 202 -9.35 0.69 0.39
CA ILE A 202 -8.43 -0.31 -0.16
C ILE A 202 -7.46 -0.79 0.92
N VAL A 203 -6.97 0.14 1.74
CA VAL A 203 -6.17 -0.18 2.93
C VAL A 203 -6.97 0.19 4.17
N ASN A 204 -8.05 -0.55 4.42
CA ASN A 204 -8.94 -0.30 5.55
C ASN A 204 -8.28 -0.64 6.89
N THR A 205 -8.67 0.10 7.93
CA THR A 205 -8.15 -0.06 9.29
C THR A 205 -8.34 -1.48 9.83
N SER A 206 -9.48 -2.12 9.54
CA SER A 206 -9.77 -3.48 9.99
C SER A 206 -8.79 -4.50 9.43
N GLY A 207 -8.44 -4.40 8.14
CA GLY A 207 -7.42 -5.25 7.51
C GLY A 207 -6.01 -4.94 8.00
N THR A 208 -5.69 -3.66 8.22
CA THR A 208 -4.40 -3.28 8.82
C THR A 208 -4.23 -3.88 10.22
N LEU A 209 -5.26 -3.80 11.07
CA LEU A 209 -5.24 -4.41 12.41
C LEU A 209 -5.17 -5.95 12.32
N SER A 210 -5.97 -6.57 11.46
CA SER A 210 -5.94 -8.03 11.25
C SER A 210 -4.55 -8.51 10.84
N TRP A 211 -3.86 -7.78 9.95
CA TRP A 211 -2.49 -8.07 9.57
C TRP A 211 -1.51 -7.90 10.72
N LEU A 212 -1.60 -6.79 11.47
CA LEU A 212 -0.73 -6.52 12.63
C LEU A 212 -0.87 -7.59 13.72
N ASP A 213 -2.10 -8.01 14.00
CA ASP A 213 -2.40 -8.98 15.07
C ASP A 213 -1.83 -10.37 14.77
N ARG A 214 -1.66 -10.72 13.49
CA ARG A 214 -1.11 -12.02 13.07
C ARG A 214 0.38 -12.00 12.71
N LEU A 215 1.07 -10.86 12.85
CA LEU A 215 2.51 -10.79 12.58
C LEU A 215 3.28 -11.75 13.50
N ASP A 216 4.15 -12.57 12.91
CA ASP A 216 5.03 -13.46 13.66
C ASP A 216 6.37 -12.78 13.95
N TRP A 217 6.46 -12.16 15.13
CA TRP A 217 7.69 -11.52 15.59
C TRP A 217 7.85 -11.58 17.10
N PHE A 218 9.09 -11.42 17.56
CA PHE A 218 9.46 -11.58 18.97
C PHE A 218 8.68 -10.65 19.93
N GLY A 219 8.19 -9.51 19.44
CA GLY A 219 7.43 -8.53 20.21
C GLY A 219 5.91 -8.69 20.12
N ALA A 220 5.38 -9.67 19.37
CA ALA A 220 3.94 -9.87 19.19
C ALA A 220 3.16 -10.02 20.51
N PRO A 221 3.62 -10.81 21.51
CA PRO A 221 2.90 -10.93 22.77
C PRO A 221 2.77 -9.58 23.51
N LEU A 222 3.85 -8.80 23.56
CA LEU A 222 3.84 -7.48 24.18
C LEU A 222 2.92 -6.51 23.42
N TRP A 223 2.91 -6.58 22.10
CA TRP A 223 2.00 -5.79 21.27
C TRP A 223 0.53 -6.08 21.60
N HIS A 224 0.14 -7.36 21.69
CA HIS A 224 -1.23 -7.75 22.04
C HIS A 224 -1.65 -7.31 23.44
N ASP A 225 -0.72 -7.27 24.39
CA ASP A 225 -0.97 -6.84 25.77
C ASP A 225 -0.95 -5.31 25.93
N THR A 226 -0.45 -4.56 24.94
CA THR A 226 -0.31 -3.10 25.04
C THR A 226 -1.69 -2.43 24.93
N PRO A 227 -2.13 -1.67 25.95
CA PRO A 227 -3.38 -0.93 25.87
C PRO A 227 -3.37 0.07 24.72
N GLN A 228 -4.46 0.14 23.96
CA GLN A 228 -4.64 1.19 22.97
C GLN A 228 -4.93 2.51 23.68
N GLU A 229 -4.09 3.51 23.44
CA GLU A 229 -4.35 4.88 23.86
C GLU A 229 -5.18 5.60 22.79
N ALA A 230 -6.27 6.25 23.22
CA ALA A 230 -7.04 7.11 22.34
C ALA A 230 -6.19 8.33 21.94
N LEU A 231 -6.15 8.64 20.64
CA LEU A 231 -5.48 9.82 20.07
C LEU A 231 -6.31 11.10 20.26
#